data_AF-A0A9X3PUI4-F1
#
_entry.id   AF-A0A9X3PUI4-F1
#
_cell.length_a   1.000
_cell.length_b   1.000
_cell.length_c   1.000
_cell.angle_alpha   90.00
_cell.angle_beta   90.00
_cell.angle_gamma   90.00
#
_symmetry.space_group_name_H-M   'P 1'
#
loop_
_entity.id
_entity.type
_entity.pdbx_description
1 polymer ?
#
loop_
_entity_poly.entity_id
_entity_poly.type
_entity_poly.pdbx_seq_one_letter_code
_entity_poly.pdbx_strand_id
1 'polypeptide(L)'
;MDTWSRGDESVEGHRPQWSRSVIKYLHYLVIGALIVGGLVYWALKPSALNPMADPRAAEAMALVQTHRAQQAPTIRQALANRVQAMAARGQGVRMGEWRVQRQQGDLYRVRVFVREKGTRQWFEREYIWQVNLASKSIQAITLPATALMPLEIEPPSPGARDAVSS
;
A
#
# COMPACT_ATOMS: atom_id res chain seq x y z
N MET A 1 78.67 -41.48 -12.32
CA MET A 1 78.41 -41.55 -13.77
C MET A 1 77.09 -42.30 -13.89
N ASP A 2 75.93 -41.70 -14.11
CA ASP A 2 75.63 -40.43 -14.78
C ASP A 2 74.37 -39.78 -14.21
N THR A 3 74.41 -38.46 -14.14
CA THR A 3 73.35 -37.59 -13.64
C THR A 3 72.32 -37.33 -14.74
N TRP A 4 71.06 -37.70 -14.52
CA TRP A 4 69.96 -37.20 -15.33
C TRP A 4 69.09 -36.26 -14.50
N SER A 5 69.30 -34.97 -14.74
CA SER A 5 68.54 -33.84 -14.24
C SER A 5 67.30 -33.65 -15.11
N ARG A 6 66.10 -33.61 -14.52
CA ARG A 6 64.90 -33.17 -15.21
C ARG A 6 63.94 -32.46 -14.25
N GLY A 7 63.91 -31.14 -14.37
CA GLY A 7 62.68 -30.36 -14.41
C GLY A 7 61.89 -30.27 -13.11
N ASP A 8 62.40 -29.43 -12.23
CA ASP A 8 61.64 -28.44 -11.46
C ASP A 8 60.55 -27.73 -12.28
N GLU A 9 59.37 -28.37 -12.43
CA GLU A 9 58.12 -27.66 -12.71
C GLU A 9 57.49 -27.23 -11.39
N SER A 10 58.06 -26.18 -10.79
CA SER A 10 57.37 -25.38 -9.78
C SER A 10 56.20 -24.66 -10.46
N VAL A 11 55.03 -25.30 -10.47
CA VAL A 11 53.76 -24.61 -10.67
C VAL A 11 53.51 -23.77 -9.43
N GLU A 12 54.15 -22.60 -9.39
CA GLU A 12 53.93 -21.55 -8.41
C GLU A 12 52.54 -20.95 -8.69
N GLY A 13 51.53 -21.66 -8.21
CA GLY A 13 50.18 -21.13 -8.10
C GLY A 13 50.26 -19.85 -7.29
N HIS A 14 50.17 -18.71 -7.98
CA HIS A 14 50.03 -17.39 -7.37
C HIS A 14 48.74 -17.40 -6.57
N ARG A 15 48.81 -17.85 -5.31
CA ARG A 15 47.76 -17.62 -4.33
C ARG A 15 47.87 -16.14 -4.00
N PRO A 16 46.92 -15.29 -4.42
CA PRO A 16 47.03 -13.89 -4.09
C PRO A 16 46.92 -13.81 -2.57
N GLN A 17 48.03 -13.55 -1.91
CA GLN A 17 48.08 -13.23 -0.49
C GLN A 17 47.54 -11.81 -0.37
N TRP A 18 46.21 -11.66 -0.44
CA TRP A 18 45.57 -10.38 -0.25
C TRP A 18 45.92 -9.89 1.15
N SER A 19 46.81 -8.91 1.22
CA SER A 19 47.21 -8.23 2.45
C SER A 19 45.96 -7.82 3.22
N ARG A 20 45.98 -8.00 4.56
CA ARG A 20 44.88 -7.61 5.47
C ARG A 20 44.40 -6.18 5.22
N SER A 21 45.28 -5.30 4.72
CA SER A 21 44.94 -3.93 4.34
C SER A 21 44.02 -3.85 3.14
N VAL A 22 44.22 -4.68 2.10
CA VAL A 22 43.37 -4.70 0.89
C VAL A 22 41.96 -5.18 1.22
N ILE A 23 41.84 -6.15 2.13
CA ILE A 23 40.55 -6.62 2.65
C ILE A 23 39.80 -5.49 3.36
N LYS A 24 40.49 -4.64 4.13
CA LYS A 24 39.87 -3.47 4.79
C LYS A 24 39.33 -2.46 3.77
N TYR A 25 40.12 -2.12 2.75
CA TYR A 25 39.67 -1.20 1.71
C TYR A 25 38.44 -1.72 0.96
N LEU A 26 38.44 -3.01 0.60
CA LEU A 26 37.28 -3.64 -0.04
C LEU A 26 36.05 -3.60 0.88
N HIS A 27 36.23 -3.86 2.18
CA HIS A 27 35.15 -3.82 3.15
C HIS A 27 34.52 -2.42 3.28
N TYR A 28 35.34 -1.38 3.37
CA TYR A 28 34.84 0.01 3.40
C TYR A 28 34.15 0.40 2.09
N LEU A 29 34.63 -0.09 0.95
CA LEU A 29 34.00 0.16 -0.35
C LEU A 29 32.62 -0.50 -0.43
N VAL A 30 32.47 -1.74 0.03
CA VAL A 30 31.17 -2.43 0.07
C VAL A 30 30.21 -1.73 1.03
N ILE A 31 30.67 -1.37 2.24
CA ILE A 31 29.83 -0.62 3.19
C ILE A 31 29.41 0.72 2.58
N GLY A 32 30.32 1.45 1.96
CA GLY A 32 30.02 2.70 1.27
C GLY A 32 28.98 2.51 0.17
N ALA A 33 29.13 1.48 -0.66
CA ALA A 33 28.16 1.15 -1.71
C ALA A 33 26.78 0.78 -1.15
N LEU A 34 26.71 0.05 -0.02
CA LEU A 34 25.45 -0.28 0.65
C LEU A 34 24.77 0.94 1.26
N ILE A 35 25.54 1.84 1.87
CA ILE A 35 25.02 3.10 2.42
C ILE A 35 24.48 3.98 1.30
N VAL A 36 25.26 4.18 0.23
CA VAL A 36 24.84 4.97 -0.94
C VAL A 36 23.64 4.33 -1.61
N GLY A 37 23.65 3.02 -1.84
CA GLY A 37 22.52 2.28 -2.40
C GLY A 37 21.27 2.39 -1.54
N GLY A 38 21.41 2.30 -0.22
CA GLY A 38 20.31 2.50 0.74
C GLY A 38 19.75 3.93 0.72
N LEU A 39 20.63 4.94 0.67
CA LEU A 39 20.24 6.36 0.56
C LEU A 39 19.54 6.67 -0.76
N VAL A 40 20.07 6.18 -1.88
CA VAL A 40 19.46 6.32 -3.21
C VAL A 40 18.11 5.62 -3.24
N TYR A 41 18.02 4.40 -2.71
CA TYR A 41 16.75 3.69 -2.58
C TYR A 41 15.73 4.44 -1.72
N TRP A 42 16.19 5.05 -0.62
CA TRP A 42 15.34 5.85 0.26
C TRP A 42 14.88 7.15 -0.41
N ALA A 43 15.75 7.84 -1.14
CA ALA A 43 15.43 9.07 -1.85
C ALA A 43 14.51 8.83 -3.06
N LEU A 44 14.66 7.68 -3.74
CA LEU A 44 13.81 7.29 -4.88
C LEU A 44 12.50 6.61 -4.46
N LYS A 45 12.29 6.34 -3.15
CA LYS A 45 11.04 5.76 -2.66
C LYS A 45 9.92 6.76 -2.93
N PRO A 46 8.90 6.41 -3.73
CA PRO A 46 7.82 7.34 -4.04
C PRO A 46 7.09 7.71 -2.74
N SER A 47 6.94 9.01 -2.50
CA SER A 47 6.23 9.62 -1.36
C SER A 47 4.78 9.13 -1.18
N ALA A 48 4.28 8.34 -2.13
CA ALA A 48 2.99 7.63 -2.08
C ALA A 48 2.89 6.56 -0.97
N LEU A 49 3.99 6.19 -0.29
CA LEU A 49 3.99 5.16 0.76
C LEU A 49 4.06 5.69 2.20
N ASN A 50 4.15 7.01 2.42
CA ASN A 50 4.12 7.60 3.76
C ASN A 50 2.95 8.57 3.93
N PRO A 51 1.74 8.09 4.24
CA PRO A 51 0.60 8.96 4.54
C PRO A 51 0.80 9.84 5.78
N MET A 52 1.77 9.55 6.67
CA MET A 52 2.12 10.41 7.80
C MET A 52 3.02 11.61 7.43
N ALA A 53 3.62 11.64 6.23
CA ALA A 53 4.42 12.78 5.78
C ALA A 53 3.56 13.93 5.24
N ASP A 54 2.29 13.66 4.89
CA ASP A 54 1.34 14.65 4.39
C ASP A 54 0.08 14.69 5.29
N PRO A 55 -0.05 15.71 6.16
CA PRO A 55 -1.20 15.87 7.04
C PRO A 55 -2.55 15.86 6.30
N ARG A 56 -2.59 16.37 5.06
CA ARG A 56 -3.80 16.39 4.24
C ARG A 56 -4.18 15.00 3.75
N ALA A 57 -3.18 14.19 3.41
CA ALA A 57 -3.40 12.80 3.03
C ALA A 57 -3.96 11.97 4.20
N ALA A 58 -3.44 12.17 5.41
CA ALA A 58 -3.98 11.57 6.63
C ALA A 58 -5.42 12.02 6.91
N GLU A 59 -5.72 13.31 6.72
CA GLU A 59 -7.08 13.84 6.84
C GLU A 59 -8.04 13.21 5.83
N ALA A 60 -7.64 13.10 4.57
CA ALA A 60 -8.46 12.46 3.53
C ALA A 60 -8.77 10.99 3.86
N MET A 61 -7.78 10.27 4.38
CA MET A 61 -7.96 8.90 4.84
C MET A 61 -8.91 8.83 6.04
N ALA A 62 -8.75 9.72 7.02
CA ALA A 62 -9.61 9.79 8.19
C ALA A 62 -11.07 10.06 7.80
N LEU A 63 -11.29 11.02 6.89
CA LEU A 63 -12.62 11.35 6.38
C LEU A 63 -13.34 10.13 5.83
N VAL A 64 -12.67 9.31 5.00
CA VAL A 64 -13.26 8.07 4.48
C VAL A 64 -13.51 7.06 5.60
N GLN A 65 -12.53 6.84 6.48
CA GLN A 65 -12.66 5.84 7.54
C GLN A 65 -13.78 6.16 8.52
N THR A 66 -14.02 7.43 8.83
CA THR A 66 -15.05 7.90 9.78
C THR A 66 -16.36 8.28 9.10
N HIS A 67 -16.43 8.24 7.77
CA HIS A 67 -17.69 8.52 7.06
C HIS A 67 -18.75 7.50 7.46
N ARG A 68 -20.02 7.95 7.53
CA ARG A 68 -21.16 7.08 7.80
C ARG A 68 -21.21 5.98 6.74
N ALA A 69 -21.63 4.78 7.14
CA ALA A 69 -21.82 3.68 6.23
C ALA A 69 -23.24 3.15 6.31
N GLN A 70 -23.64 2.34 5.33
CA GLN A 70 -24.99 1.79 5.25
C GLN A 70 -25.29 0.81 6.41
N GLN A 71 -24.37 -0.11 6.68
CA GLN A 71 -24.57 -1.25 7.60
C GLN A 71 -23.78 -1.12 8.91
N ALA A 72 -23.10 0.00 9.12
CA ALA A 72 -22.31 0.24 10.32
C ALA A 72 -22.15 1.76 10.57
N PRO A 73 -21.75 2.16 11.79
CA PRO A 73 -21.52 3.57 12.12
C PRO A 73 -20.50 4.26 11.21
N THR A 74 -19.49 3.53 10.72
CA THR A 74 -18.42 4.06 9.89
C THR A 74 -18.04 3.10 8.75
N ILE A 75 -17.49 3.62 7.64
CA ILE A 75 -16.99 2.78 6.52
C ILE A 75 -15.93 1.80 7.01
N ARG A 76 -15.01 2.25 7.88
CA ARG A 76 -13.99 1.38 8.47
C ARG A 76 -14.62 0.18 9.19
N GLN A 77 -15.68 0.42 9.96
CA GLN A 77 -16.37 -0.64 10.69
C GLN A 77 -17.21 -1.52 9.76
N ALA A 78 -17.88 -0.96 8.75
CA ALA A 78 -18.61 -1.74 7.76
C ALA A 78 -17.70 -2.72 7.01
N LEU A 79 -16.51 -2.25 6.61
CA LEU A 79 -15.52 -3.09 5.94
C LEU A 79 -14.97 -4.18 6.87
N ALA A 80 -14.65 -3.83 8.12
CA ALA A 80 -14.20 -4.79 9.13
C ALA A 80 -15.25 -5.89 9.39
N ASN A 81 -16.51 -5.49 9.59
CA ASN A 81 -17.63 -6.43 9.77
C ASN A 81 -17.79 -7.35 8.57
N ARG A 82 -17.66 -6.82 7.35
CA ARG A 82 -17.75 -7.63 6.12
C ARG A 82 -16.62 -8.66 6.04
N VAL A 83 -15.38 -8.24 6.33
CA VAL A 83 -14.22 -9.15 6.38
C VAL A 83 -14.41 -10.22 7.46
N GLN A 84 -14.87 -9.84 8.66
CA GLN A 84 -15.15 -10.76 9.74
C GLN A 84 -16.27 -11.76 9.37
N ALA A 85 -17.34 -11.30 8.73
CA ALA A 85 -18.43 -12.16 8.26
C ALA A 85 -17.98 -13.15 7.18
N MET A 86 -16.98 -12.80 6.35
CA MET A 86 -16.37 -13.74 5.41
C MET A 86 -15.49 -14.77 6.13
N ALA A 87 -14.65 -14.31 7.07
CA ALA A 87 -13.81 -15.20 7.87
C ALA A 87 -14.65 -16.21 8.69
N ALA A 88 -15.75 -15.75 9.30
CA ALA A 88 -16.66 -16.60 10.07
C ALA A 88 -17.33 -17.71 9.23
N ARG A 89 -17.46 -17.50 7.92
CA ARG A 89 -17.96 -18.51 6.96
C ARG A 89 -16.87 -19.49 6.50
N GLY A 90 -15.67 -19.43 7.09
CA GLY A 90 -14.53 -20.24 6.70
C GLY A 90 -13.87 -19.79 5.39
N GLN A 91 -14.25 -18.63 4.85
CA GLN A 91 -13.66 -18.09 3.63
C GLN A 91 -12.32 -17.43 3.95
N GLY A 92 -11.25 -17.82 3.24
CA GLY A 92 -9.97 -17.13 3.36
C GLY A 92 -10.13 -15.67 2.96
N VAL A 93 -9.79 -14.73 3.84
CA VAL A 93 -9.93 -13.30 3.56
C VAL A 93 -8.74 -12.54 4.11
N ARG A 94 -8.25 -11.55 3.35
CA ARG A 94 -7.20 -10.63 3.79
C ARG A 94 -7.54 -9.22 3.35
N MET A 95 -7.60 -8.31 4.31
CA MET A 95 -7.68 -6.87 4.03
C MET A 95 -6.27 -6.33 3.88
N GLY A 96 -6.02 -5.61 2.79
CA GLY A 96 -4.79 -4.88 2.57
C GLY A 96 -4.75 -3.57 3.37
N GLU A 97 -3.65 -2.86 3.22
CA GLU A 97 -3.48 -1.55 3.87
C GLU A 97 -4.33 -0.48 3.17
N TRP A 98 -4.79 0.48 3.97
CA TRP A 98 -5.36 1.71 3.45
C TRP A 98 -4.27 2.56 2.80
N ARG A 99 -4.52 3.04 1.59
CA ARG A 99 -3.60 3.90 0.87
C ARG A 99 -4.32 5.15 0.42
N VAL A 100 -3.61 6.27 0.44
CA VAL A 100 -4.10 7.55 -0.02
C VAL A 100 -3.13 8.10 -1.06
N GLN A 101 -3.68 8.62 -2.15
CA GLN A 101 -2.92 9.23 -3.23
C GLN A 101 -3.53 10.58 -3.57
N ARG A 102 -2.72 11.63 -3.52
CA ARG A 102 -3.11 12.95 -4.01
C ARG A 102 -3.30 12.90 -5.53
N GLN A 103 -4.42 13.43 -6.03
CA GLN A 103 -4.72 13.52 -7.45
C GLN A 103 -4.34 14.91 -7.97
N GLN A 104 -5.11 15.94 -7.57
CA GLN A 104 -4.88 17.33 -7.98
C GLN A 104 -5.46 18.28 -6.93
N GLY A 105 -4.73 19.34 -6.57
CA GLY A 105 -5.20 20.31 -5.57
C GLY A 105 -5.54 19.65 -4.23
N ASP A 106 -6.81 19.76 -3.84
CA ASP A 106 -7.42 19.19 -2.62
C ASP A 106 -8.16 17.87 -2.88
N LEU A 107 -7.99 17.28 -4.07
CA LEU A 107 -8.57 16.00 -4.44
C LEU A 107 -7.61 14.85 -4.09
N TYR A 108 -8.10 13.90 -3.31
CA TYR A 108 -7.38 12.71 -2.87
C TYR A 108 -8.17 11.46 -3.26
N ARG A 109 -7.45 10.38 -3.51
CA ARG A 109 -8.01 9.05 -3.75
C ARG A 109 -7.58 8.13 -2.62
N VAL A 110 -8.56 7.59 -1.91
CA VAL A 110 -8.35 6.61 -0.84
C VAL A 110 -8.76 5.24 -1.37
N ARG A 111 -7.89 4.25 -1.19
CA ARG A 111 -8.12 2.88 -1.65
C ARG A 111 -7.75 1.85 -0.60
N VAL A 112 -8.44 0.72 -0.63
CA VAL A 112 -8.11 -0.48 0.14
C VAL A 112 -8.48 -1.72 -0.69
N PHE A 113 -7.63 -2.74 -0.61
CA PHE A 113 -7.85 -4.02 -1.29
C PHE A 113 -8.40 -5.03 -0.29
N VAL A 114 -9.38 -5.82 -0.70
CA VAL A 114 -9.82 -7.01 0.04
C VAL A 114 -9.63 -8.22 -0.85
N ARG A 115 -8.79 -9.15 -0.40
CA ARG A 115 -8.57 -10.43 -1.06
C ARG A 115 -9.47 -11.48 -0.44
N GLU A 116 -10.22 -12.16 -1.28
CA GLU A 116 -11.18 -13.21 -0.94
C GLU A 116 -10.75 -14.51 -1.62
N LYS A 117 -10.62 -15.59 -0.86
CA LYS A 117 -10.37 -16.93 -1.39
C LYS A 117 -11.70 -17.48 -1.88
N GLY A 118 -11.88 -17.51 -3.20
CA GLY A 118 -12.98 -18.25 -3.80
C GLY A 118 -12.70 -19.75 -3.85
N THR A 119 -13.56 -20.49 -4.54
CA THR A 119 -13.48 -21.97 -4.60
C THR A 119 -12.19 -22.49 -5.23
N ARG A 120 -11.66 -21.78 -6.24
CA ARG A 120 -10.47 -22.20 -7.00
C ARG A 120 -9.36 -21.14 -7.09
N GLN A 121 -9.67 -19.87 -6.82
CA GLN A 121 -8.72 -18.77 -6.96
C GLN A 121 -8.97 -17.66 -5.95
N TRP A 122 -7.94 -16.85 -5.72
CA TRP A 122 -8.06 -15.61 -4.96
C TRP A 122 -8.63 -14.51 -5.86
N PHE A 123 -9.63 -13.80 -5.34
CA PHE A 123 -10.22 -12.62 -5.95
C PHE A 123 -9.80 -11.39 -5.18
N GLU A 124 -9.34 -10.37 -5.87
CA GLU A 124 -9.04 -9.08 -5.27
C GLU A 124 -10.16 -8.09 -5.60
N ARG A 125 -10.71 -7.45 -4.57
CA ARG A 125 -11.71 -6.39 -4.70
C ARG A 125 -11.10 -5.08 -4.25
N GLU A 126 -11.09 -4.10 -5.14
CA GLU A 126 -10.61 -2.76 -4.83
C GLU A 126 -11.77 -1.84 -4.46
N TYR A 127 -11.63 -1.21 -3.29
CA TYR A 127 -12.56 -0.21 -2.79
C TYR A 127 -11.89 1.14 -2.96
N ILE A 128 -12.48 2.03 -3.77
CA ILE A 128 -11.91 3.34 -4.06
C ILE A 128 -12.93 4.43 -3.75
N TRP A 129 -12.49 5.42 -3.00
CA TRP A 129 -13.19 6.67 -2.78
C TRP A 129 -12.35 7.85 -3.25
N GLN A 130 -13.02 8.83 -3.82
CA GLN A 130 -12.47 10.14 -4.09
C GLN A 130 -12.93 11.10 -3.00
N VAL A 131 -11.99 11.86 -2.45
CA VAL A 131 -12.20 12.79 -1.35
C VAL A 131 -11.80 14.17 -1.82
N ASN A 132 -12.71 15.14 -1.70
CA ASN A 132 -12.37 16.54 -1.87
C ASN A 132 -12.23 17.17 -0.47
N LEU A 133 -11.02 17.55 -0.09
CA LEU A 133 -10.75 18.13 1.23
C LEU A 133 -11.28 19.55 1.40
N ALA A 134 -11.46 20.30 0.31
CA ALA A 134 -11.99 21.65 0.37
C ALA A 134 -13.48 21.66 0.72
N SER A 135 -14.26 20.74 0.13
CA SER A 135 -15.69 20.58 0.40
C SER A 135 -16.01 19.52 1.47
N LYS A 136 -15.00 18.81 2.00
CA LYS A 136 -15.14 17.64 2.88
C LYS A 136 -16.10 16.59 2.34
N SER A 137 -16.16 16.43 1.02
CA SER A 137 -17.06 15.48 0.35
C SER A 137 -16.34 14.21 -0.05
N ILE A 138 -17.09 13.11 -0.05
CA ILE A 138 -16.61 11.76 -0.37
C ILE A 138 -17.50 11.17 -1.44
N GLN A 139 -16.90 10.66 -2.50
CA GLN A 139 -17.59 9.99 -3.60
C GLN A 139 -16.99 8.60 -3.77
N ALA A 140 -17.84 7.56 -3.78
CA ALA A 140 -17.40 6.22 -4.13
C ALA A 140 -17.16 6.13 -5.65
N ILE A 141 -16.02 5.55 -6.03
CA ILE A 141 -15.62 5.38 -7.43
C ILE A 141 -15.88 3.95 -7.91
N THR A 142 -15.68 2.96 -7.04
CA THR A 142 -15.93 1.55 -7.38
C THR A 142 -17.25 1.06 -6.80
N LEU A 143 -17.92 0.14 -7.51
CA LEU A 143 -19.15 -0.52 -7.04
C LEU A 143 -19.07 -1.06 -5.60
N PRO A 144 -18.02 -1.81 -5.19
CA PRO A 144 -17.91 -2.28 -3.81
C PRO A 144 -17.78 -1.14 -2.79
N ALA A 145 -17.19 0.00 -3.16
CA ALA A 145 -17.14 1.20 -2.31
C ALA A 145 -18.52 1.87 -2.21
N THR A 146 -19.28 1.93 -3.31
CA THR A 146 -20.66 2.46 -3.34
C THR A 146 -21.57 1.65 -2.43
N ALA A 147 -21.42 0.32 -2.40
CA ALA A 147 -22.20 -0.56 -1.52
C ALA A 147 -21.92 -0.34 -0.01
N LEU A 148 -20.91 0.44 0.36
CA LEU A 148 -20.64 0.83 1.75
C LEU A 148 -21.13 2.25 2.08
N MET A 149 -21.42 3.07 1.08
CA MET A 149 -21.91 4.44 1.27
C MET A 149 -23.33 4.43 1.85
N PRO A 150 -23.72 5.46 2.63
CA PRO A 150 -25.09 5.59 3.09
C PRO A 150 -26.05 5.65 1.90
N LEU A 151 -27.22 5.03 2.02
CA LEU A 151 -28.30 5.25 1.06
C LEU A 151 -28.67 6.73 1.14
N GLU A 152 -28.67 7.41 -0.01
CA GLU A 152 -29.12 8.78 -0.11
C GLU A 152 -30.60 8.80 0.25
N ILE A 153 -30.91 9.15 1.49
CA ILE A 153 -32.28 9.47 1.88
C ILE A 153 -32.53 10.83 1.25
N GLU A 154 -33.09 10.83 0.04
CA GLU A 154 -33.57 12.05 -0.60
C GLU A 154 -34.42 12.80 0.45
N PRO A 155 -34.07 14.04 0.84
CA PRO A 155 -34.93 14.80 1.72
C PRO A 155 -36.30 14.92 1.04
N PRO A 156 -37.43 14.83 1.78
CA PRO A 156 -38.74 14.93 1.17
C PRO A 156 -38.80 16.21 0.34
N SER A 157 -39.07 16.06 -0.95
CA SER A 157 -39.21 17.18 -1.88
C SER A 157 -40.10 18.26 -1.25
N PRO A 158 -39.63 19.52 -1.14
CA PRO A 158 -40.38 20.59 -0.47
C PRO A 158 -41.79 20.87 -1.03
N GLY A 159 -42.15 20.29 -2.18
CA GLY A 159 -43.45 20.47 -2.83
C GLY A 159 -44.52 19.43 -2.47
N ALA A 160 -44.24 18.42 -1.64
CA ALA A 160 -45.23 17.38 -1.32
C ALA A 160 -46.30 17.82 -0.28
N ARG A 161 -46.17 19.00 0.31
CA ARG A 161 -47.12 19.54 1.31
C ARG A 161 -48.27 20.35 0.71
N ASP A 162 -48.17 20.76 -0.56
CA ASP A 162 -49.16 21.66 -1.18
C ASP A 162 -50.22 20.90 -2.02
N ALA A 163 -50.09 19.57 -2.16
CA ALA A 163 -51.00 18.77 -2.98
C ALA A 163 -52.16 18.12 -2.22
N VAL A 164 -52.31 18.39 -0.91
CA VAL A 164 -53.42 17.88 -0.07
C VAL A 164 -54.26 19.05 0.44
N SER A 165 -54.60 19.98 -0.45
CA SER A 165 -55.68 20.96 -0.24
C SER A 165 -56.05 21.59 -1.57
N SER A 166 -56.78 20.85 -2.40
CA SER A 166 -57.59 21.36 -3.51
C SER A 166 -58.73 20.39 -3.78
#